data_AF-C7MD27-F1
#
_entry.id   AF-C7MD27-F1
#
_cell.length_a   1.000
_cell.length_b   1.000
_cell.length_c   1.000
_cell.angle_alpha   90.00
_cell.angle_beta   90.00
_cell.angle_gamma   90.00
#
_symmetry.space_group_name_H-M   'P 1'
#
loop_
_entity.id
_entity.type
_entity.pdbx_description
1 polymer ?
#
loop_
_entity_poly.entity_id
_entity_poly.type
_entity_poly.pdbx_seq_one_letter_code
_entity_poly.pdbx_strand_id
1 'polypeptide(L)'
;MTSIMRRTVRGTAATLGALAIVAGAAACGGLTGGDEETDDSTTVEEGSSEDGPDSEDDASEADGTAAEEGEGAAEEGAEAAEEAESAAEEEAEDASDADGDTSAEEGEDAEAGSLSEDDLTAVGDRFYEFLEAAAQADGDAACALVMNPATDAPLGDAERGACAQGFEERAEEQGVDPAIFDVIDRSMIEGVDNGDGTAGITMLGEDGGFTFVEADDGQWYIDGNDFL
;
A
#
# COMPACT_ATOMS: atom_id res chain seq x y z
N MET A 1 -41.21 -16.14 -26.82
CA MET A 1 -40.48 -16.98 -27.78
C MET A 1 -39.10 -16.33 -27.92
N THR A 2 -37.97 -16.86 -27.45
CA THR A 2 -37.54 -18.20 -27.06
C THR A 2 -36.25 -18.00 -26.25
N SER A 3 -36.27 -18.28 -24.93
CA SER A 3 -35.04 -18.39 -24.13
C SER A 3 -34.35 -19.72 -24.47
N ILE A 4 -33.09 -19.65 -24.88
CA ILE A 4 -32.22 -20.81 -25.08
C ILE A 4 -31.12 -20.74 -24.02
N MET A 5 -31.38 -21.36 -22.88
CA MET A 5 -30.37 -21.73 -21.89
C MET A 5 -29.58 -22.92 -22.46
N ARG A 6 -28.26 -22.75 -22.61
CA ARG A 6 -27.34 -23.88 -22.81
C ARG A 6 -26.38 -23.93 -21.64
N ARG A 7 -26.80 -24.66 -20.62
CA ARG A 7 -26.01 -25.07 -19.45
C ARG A 7 -25.02 -26.14 -19.93
N THR A 8 -23.75 -25.78 -20.13
CA THR A 8 -22.67 -26.75 -20.35
C THR A 8 -22.07 -27.13 -19.01
N VAL A 9 -22.56 -28.23 -18.44
CA VAL A 9 -21.98 -28.90 -17.28
C VAL A 9 -20.78 -29.73 -17.74
N ARG A 10 -19.57 -29.35 -17.34
CA ARG A 10 -18.37 -30.19 -17.31
C ARG A 10 -18.03 -30.29 -15.82
N GLY A 11 -18.32 -31.38 -15.11
CA GLY A 11 -17.69 -32.69 -15.27
C GLY A 11 -16.60 -32.83 -14.20
N THR A 12 -16.98 -32.90 -12.93
CA THR A 12 -16.08 -33.04 -11.78
C THR A 12 -15.52 -34.46 -11.70
N ALA A 13 -14.19 -34.58 -11.80
CA ALA A 13 -13.48 -35.82 -11.52
C ALA A 13 -12.99 -35.76 -10.06
N ALA A 14 -13.73 -36.41 -9.16
CA ALA A 14 -13.34 -36.53 -7.75
C ALA A 14 -12.12 -37.47 -7.60
N THR A 15 -10.93 -36.90 -7.37
CA THR A 15 -9.75 -37.64 -6.93
C THR A 15 -9.61 -37.51 -5.42
N LEU A 16 -10.02 -38.56 -4.69
CA LEU A 16 -9.74 -38.72 -3.26
C LEU A 16 -8.23 -38.94 -3.06
N GLY A 17 -7.50 -37.88 -2.75
CA GLY A 17 -6.08 -37.90 -2.34
C GLY A 17 -5.95 -37.89 -0.81
N ALA A 18 -5.12 -38.79 -0.28
CA ALA A 18 -5.08 -39.18 1.12
C ALA A 18 -4.39 -38.16 2.06
N LEU A 19 -4.91 -38.09 3.28
CA LEU A 19 -4.34 -37.42 4.46
C LEU A 19 -2.89 -37.86 4.76
N ALA A 20 -2.00 -36.89 4.94
CA ALA A 20 -0.77 -37.05 5.70
C ALA A 20 -0.63 -35.89 6.70
N ILE A 21 -1.09 -36.12 7.94
CA ILE A 21 -0.81 -35.24 9.08
C ILE A 21 0.65 -35.45 9.46
N VAL A 22 1.50 -34.45 9.27
CA VAL A 22 2.80 -34.34 9.95
C VAL A 22 2.67 -33.24 10.99
N ALA A 23 2.44 -33.67 12.24
CA ALA A 23 2.63 -32.82 13.40
C ALA A 23 4.13 -32.69 13.67
N GLY A 24 4.66 -31.47 13.52
CA GLY A 24 6.05 -31.12 13.82
C GLY A 24 6.15 -30.14 14.99
N ALA A 25 5.88 -30.62 16.21
CA ALA A 25 6.21 -29.91 17.44
C ALA A 25 7.54 -30.45 17.99
N ALA A 26 8.65 -29.78 17.68
CA ALA A 26 9.98 -29.89 18.30
C ALA A 26 10.86 -28.80 17.66
N ALA A 27 11.70 -28.01 18.31
CA ALA A 27 12.18 -27.98 19.67
C ALA A 27 12.86 -26.61 19.87
N CYS A 28 12.75 -26.05 21.07
CA CYS A 28 13.87 -25.31 21.65
C CYS A 28 15.06 -26.28 21.74
N GLY A 29 16.00 -26.18 20.80
CA GLY A 29 17.37 -26.68 20.93
C GLY A 29 18.27 -25.44 21.09
N GLY A 30 18.90 -25.17 22.23
CA GLY A 30 19.48 -26.14 23.16
C GLY A 30 20.80 -26.67 22.59
N LEU A 31 21.68 -25.78 22.13
CA LEU A 31 23.07 -26.09 21.78
C LEU A 31 23.87 -26.34 23.08
N THR A 32 23.87 -27.61 23.48
CA THR A 32 25.00 -28.39 24.01
C THR A 32 26.01 -27.67 24.92
N GLY A 33 25.88 -27.92 26.22
CA GLY A 33 26.98 -27.90 27.17
C GLY A 33 27.75 -29.23 27.20
N GLY A 34 29.02 -29.16 27.60
CA GLY A 34 29.99 -30.25 27.76
C GLY A 34 31.38 -29.78 27.36
N ASP A 35 32.01 -28.88 28.13
CA ASP A 35 32.89 -29.15 29.27
C ASP A 35 34.27 -29.66 28.81
N GLU A 36 35.28 -28.78 28.88
CA GLU A 36 36.66 -29.13 29.22
C GLU A 36 37.44 -27.86 29.60
N GLU A 37 38.04 -27.93 30.78
CA GLU A 37 38.75 -26.89 31.52
C GLU A 37 40.17 -26.69 30.97
N THR A 38 40.61 -25.44 30.74
CA THR A 38 42.02 -24.97 30.74
C THR A 38 41.94 -23.43 30.79
N ASP A 39 42.07 -22.81 31.96
CA ASP A 39 43.30 -22.33 32.59
C ASP A 39 44.02 -21.20 31.82
N ASP A 40 44.11 -20.08 32.53
CA ASP A 40 45.21 -19.12 32.57
C ASP A 40 45.26 -17.91 31.60
N SER A 41 45.40 -16.74 32.25
CA SER A 41 46.04 -15.51 31.79
C SER A 41 45.33 -14.69 30.68
N THR A 42 45.21 -13.36 30.75
CA THR A 42 45.88 -12.36 31.57
C THR A 42 45.03 -11.09 31.64
N THR A 43 45.07 -10.43 32.79
CA THR A 43 44.83 -8.99 32.93
C THR A 43 45.81 -8.20 32.06
N VAL A 44 45.34 -7.16 31.37
CA VAL A 44 46.08 -5.91 31.17
C VAL A 44 45.12 -4.72 31.25
N GLU A 45 45.36 -3.88 32.26
CA GLU A 45 44.90 -2.49 32.35
C GLU A 45 45.75 -1.57 31.46
N GLU A 46 45.14 -0.43 31.11
CA GLU A 46 45.70 0.89 30.81
C GLU A 46 46.78 1.07 29.71
N GLY A 47 46.53 2.05 28.83
CA GLY A 47 47.50 2.56 27.87
C GLY A 47 47.00 3.79 27.12
N SER A 48 47.34 4.96 27.66
CA SER A 48 47.14 6.34 27.18
C SER A 48 47.93 6.71 25.91
N SER A 49 47.60 7.90 25.35
CA SER A 49 48.31 8.80 24.42
C SER A 49 47.61 8.99 23.06
N GLU A 50 46.98 10.13 22.77
CA GLU A 50 47.57 11.42 22.31
C GLU A 50 48.34 11.28 20.99
N ASP A 51 47.79 11.77 19.87
CA ASP A 51 48.37 12.83 19.02
C ASP A 51 47.43 13.14 17.81
N GLY A 52 47.34 14.42 17.43
CA GLY A 52 46.65 14.88 16.22
C GLY A 52 47.40 14.50 14.92
N PRO A 53 46.93 14.94 13.74
CA PRO A 53 47.05 16.36 13.42
C PRO A 53 45.86 17.00 12.67
N ASP A 54 45.83 18.31 12.87
CA ASP A 54 45.26 19.38 12.07
C ASP A 54 45.58 19.26 10.56
N SER A 55 44.59 19.51 9.70
CA SER A 55 44.79 19.88 8.29
C SER A 55 43.60 20.71 7.81
N GLU A 56 43.81 22.03 7.84
CA GLU A 56 43.13 23.03 7.03
C GLU A 56 43.54 22.90 5.54
N ASP A 57 42.76 23.56 4.67
CA ASP A 57 42.94 23.77 3.21
C ASP A 57 42.58 22.62 2.24
N ASP A 58 41.46 22.76 1.52
CA ASP A 58 41.53 22.92 0.05
C ASP A 58 40.27 23.61 -0.50
N ALA A 59 40.47 24.83 -0.99
CA ALA A 59 39.52 25.59 -1.78
C ALA A 59 39.53 25.09 -3.23
N SER A 60 38.36 24.82 -3.80
CA SER A 60 38.19 24.76 -5.25
C SER A 60 37.03 25.64 -5.69
N GLU A 61 37.42 26.82 -6.18
CA GLU A 61 36.66 27.71 -7.05
C GLU A 61 36.68 27.15 -8.48
N ALA A 62 35.52 27.05 -9.11
CA ALA A 62 35.32 27.10 -10.57
C ALA A 62 33.85 27.50 -10.81
N ASP A 63 33.54 28.76 -11.06
CA ASP A 63 33.65 29.49 -12.34
C ASP A 63 32.84 28.83 -13.48
N GLY A 64 31.72 29.47 -13.84
CA GLY A 64 30.81 29.00 -14.88
C GLY A 64 29.56 29.87 -15.06
N THR A 65 29.77 31.13 -15.46
CA THR A 65 28.81 32.09 -16.07
C THR A 65 28.06 31.48 -17.29
N ALA A 66 26.90 31.90 -17.80
CA ALA A 66 26.09 33.12 -17.79
C ALA A 66 24.64 32.76 -18.23
N ALA A 67 23.60 33.42 -17.68
CA ALA A 67 22.70 34.38 -18.35
C ALA A 67 21.95 33.90 -19.62
N GLU A 68 20.62 33.79 -19.51
CA GLU A 68 19.68 34.24 -20.55
C GLU A 68 18.46 34.85 -19.83
N GLU A 69 18.24 36.14 -20.08
CA GLU A 69 17.07 36.90 -19.66
C GLU A 69 15.91 36.64 -20.65
N GLY A 70 14.70 36.47 -20.11
CA GLY A 70 13.47 36.34 -20.89
C GLY A 70 12.35 37.14 -20.24
N GLU A 71 12.36 38.46 -20.47
CA GLU A 71 11.29 39.39 -20.14
C GLU A 71 10.04 39.14 -21.02
N GLY A 72 8.86 39.18 -20.40
CA GLY A 72 7.57 39.24 -21.09
C GLY A 72 6.43 39.05 -20.09
N ALA A 73 5.99 40.09 -19.40
CA ALA A 73 4.97 41.05 -19.82
C ALA A 73 3.65 40.79 -19.06
N ALA A 74 3.26 41.79 -18.28
CA ALA A 74 2.06 41.85 -17.46
C ALA A 74 0.77 41.83 -18.28
N GLU A 75 -0.30 41.27 -17.70
CA GLU A 75 -1.67 41.69 -17.93
C GLU A 75 -2.40 41.62 -16.57
N GLU A 76 -2.81 42.80 -16.09
CA GLU A 76 -3.72 42.98 -14.97
C GLU A 76 -5.15 42.65 -15.40
N GLY A 77 -5.89 41.91 -14.56
CA GLY A 77 -7.28 41.53 -14.80
C GLY A 77 -8.11 41.62 -13.52
N ALA A 78 -8.64 42.81 -13.31
CA ALA A 78 -9.50 43.28 -12.23
C ALA A 78 -10.73 42.42 -11.88
N GLU A 79 -10.99 42.34 -10.56
CA GLU A 79 -12.26 42.57 -9.85
C GLU A 79 -13.55 41.86 -10.32
N ALA A 80 -14.18 41.09 -9.43
CA ALA A 80 -15.54 41.39 -8.95
C ALA A 80 -15.99 40.38 -7.86
N ALA A 81 -16.42 40.94 -6.74
CA ALA A 81 -17.18 40.27 -5.69
C ALA A 81 -18.66 40.12 -6.07
N GLU A 82 -19.28 39.00 -5.69
CA GLU A 82 -20.72 38.81 -5.42
C GLU A 82 -20.77 37.61 -4.44
N GLU A 83 -20.95 37.76 -3.12
CA GLU A 83 -22.20 37.99 -2.35
C GLU A 83 -23.36 37.01 -2.67
N ALA A 84 -24.01 36.58 -1.58
CA ALA A 84 -25.38 36.05 -1.45
C ALA A 84 -25.63 34.53 -1.50
N GLU A 85 -25.68 33.95 -0.29
CA GLU A 85 -26.87 33.36 0.34
C GLU A 85 -27.93 32.65 -0.54
N SER A 86 -28.13 31.35 -0.30
CA SER A 86 -29.45 30.67 -0.29
C SER A 86 -29.27 29.31 0.41
N ALA A 87 -29.69 29.15 1.66
CA ALA A 87 -31.05 28.88 2.11
C ALA A 87 -31.57 27.50 1.64
N ALA A 88 -31.67 26.62 2.66
CA ALA A 88 -32.30 25.32 2.71
C ALA A 88 -33.57 25.14 1.86
N GLU A 89 -33.77 23.94 1.31
CA GLU A 89 -35.06 23.23 1.38
C GLU A 89 -34.81 21.71 1.54
N GLU A 90 -35.45 21.16 2.57
CA GLU A 90 -35.67 19.73 2.81
C GLU A 90 -36.79 19.22 1.89
N GLU A 91 -36.66 18.01 1.37
CA GLU A 91 -37.76 17.06 1.05
C GLU A 91 -37.05 15.68 0.96
N ALA A 92 -37.10 14.75 1.92
CA ALA A 92 -38.24 13.98 2.43
C ALA A 92 -38.95 13.13 1.34
N GLU A 93 -39.10 11.85 1.66
CA GLU A 93 -39.97 10.82 1.04
C GLU A 93 -39.54 10.19 -0.31
N ASP A 94 -39.04 8.94 -0.28
CA ASP A 94 -39.83 7.82 -0.82
C ASP A 94 -39.32 6.48 -0.26
N ALA A 95 -40.06 5.97 0.73
CA ALA A 95 -39.97 4.61 1.18
C ALA A 95 -40.77 3.73 0.22
N SER A 96 -40.08 2.83 -0.48
CA SER A 96 -40.71 1.71 -1.18
C SER A 96 -40.13 0.39 -0.66
N ASP A 97 -40.96 -0.25 0.14
CA ASP A 97 -40.98 -1.65 0.57
C ASP A 97 -40.70 -2.70 -0.52
N ALA A 98 -40.22 -3.85 -0.04
CA ALA A 98 -40.35 -5.22 -0.59
C ALA A 98 -39.52 -5.53 -1.86
N ASP A 99 -38.77 -6.62 -1.98
CA ASP A 99 -38.77 -7.96 -1.41
C ASP A 99 -37.28 -8.40 -1.28
N GLY A 100 -36.80 -9.10 -0.26
CA GLY A 100 -37.22 -10.46 0.02
C GLY A 100 -36.63 -11.48 -0.97
N ASP A 101 -35.32 -11.47 -1.24
CA ASP A 101 -34.65 -12.63 -1.86
C ASP A 101 -33.58 -13.19 -0.93
N THR A 102 -34.01 -14.21 -0.19
CA THR A 102 -33.15 -15.13 0.55
C THR A 102 -32.52 -16.11 -0.43
N SER A 103 -31.23 -16.37 -0.21
CA SER A 103 -30.51 -17.59 -0.58
C SER A 103 -30.00 -17.70 -2.01
N ALA A 104 -28.70 -17.40 -2.15
CA ALA A 104 -27.76 -18.42 -2.56
C ALA A 104 -26.46 -18.23 -1.77
N GLU A 105 -26.35 -18.90 -0.61
CA GLU A 105 -25.05 -19.29 -0.10
C GLU A 105 -24.55 -20.38 -1.05
N GLU A 106 -23.95 -19.97 -2.16
CA GLU A 106 -23.02 -20.83 -2.87
C GLU A 106 -21.79 -20.88 -1.97
N GLY A 107 -21.71 -21.97 -1.20
CA GLY A 107 -20.46 -22.37 -0.57
C GLY A 107 -19.45 -22.58 -1.69
N GLU A 108 -18.75 -21.51 -2.02
CA GLU A 108 -17.57 -21.55 -2.86
C GLU A 108 -16.57 -22.41 -2.11
N ASP A 109 -16.25 -23.56 -2.72
CA ASP A 109 -14.97 -24.22 -2.56
C ASP A 109 -13.91 -23.15 -2.84
N ALA A 110 -13.56 -22.35 -1.83
CA ALA A 110 -12.43 -21.45 -1.86
C ALA A 110 -11.22 -22.35 -2.08
N GLU A 111 -10.82 -22.53 -3.34
CA GLU A 111 -9.49 -23.02 -3.64
C GLU A 111 -8.56 -22.05 -2.92
N ALA A 112 -7.88 -22.55 -1.88
CA ALA A 112 -6.96 -21.77 -1.07
C ALA A 112 -5.87 -21.21 -2.00
N GLY A 113 -6.09 -19.99 -2.49
CA GLY A 113 -5.25 -19.35 -3.50
C GLY A 113 -5.99 -18.48 -4.51
N SER A 114 -7.28 -18.68 -4.78
CA SER A 114 -8.06 -17.79 -5.66
C SER A 114 -8.87 -16.78 -4.85
N LEU A 115 -8.78 -15.50 -5.21
CA LEU A 115 -9.51 -14.42 -4.57
C LEU A 115 -10.94 -14.28 -5.11
N SER A 116 -11.88 -13.87 -4.25
CA SER A 116 -13.27 -13.64 -4.65
C SER A 116 -13.44 -12.30 -5.38
N GLU A 117 -14.55 -12.13 -6.10
CA GLU A 117 -14.88 -10.84 -6.74
C GLU A 117 -15.04 -9.71 -5.71
N ASP A 118 -15.50 -10.04 -4.50
CA ASP A 118 -15.61 -9.11 -3.38
C ASP A 118 -14.22 -8.65 -2.89
N ASP A 119 -13.24 -9.57 -2.81
CA ASP A 119 -11.86 -9.24 -2.43
C ASP A 119 -11.22 -8.30 -3.45
N LEU A 120 -11.36 -8.60 -4.74
CA LEU A 120 -10.81 -7.76 -5.81
C LEU A 120 -11.47 -6.38 -5.84
N THR A 121 -12.75 -6.30 -5.50
CA THR A 121 -13.46 -5.02 -5.34
C THR A 121 -12.90 -4.24 -4.15
N ALA A 122 -12.72 -4.89 -3.00
CA ALA A 122 -12.15 -4.27 -1.81
C ALA A 122 -10.71 -3.77 -2.03
N VAL A 123 -9.89 -4.52 -2.77
CA VAL A 123 -8.53 -4.11 -3.17
C VAL A 123 -8.56 -2.85 -4.02
N GLY A 124 -9.44 -2.79 -5.03
CA GLY A 124 -9.58 -1.59 -5.83
C GLY A 124 -10.08 -0.38 -5.03
N ASP A 125 -10.96 -0.59 -4.04
CA ASP A 125 -11.44 0.48 -3.15
C ASP A 125 -10.30 1.01 -2.28
N ARG A 126 -9.48 0.12 -1.72
CA ARG A 126 -8.29 0.48 -0.94
C ARG A 126 -7.25 1.24 -1.76
N PHE A 127 -7.03 0.85 -3.01
CA PHE A 127 -6.14 1.61 -3.88
C PHE A 127 -6.69 3.01 -4.20
N TYR A 128 -8.00 3.13 -4.43
CA TYR A 128 -8.63 4.43 -4.65
C TYR A 128 -8.52 5.34 -3.41
N GLU A 129 -8.70 4.79 -2.21
CA GLU A 129 -8.46 5.54 -0.96
C GLU A 129 -7.00 6.04 -0.85
N PHE A 130 -6.02 5.20 -1.24
CA PHE A 130 -4.62 5.59 -1.28
C PHE A 130 -4.37 6.74 -2.27
N LEU A 131 -4.98 6.67 -3.45
CA LEU A 131 -4.94 7.71 -4.47
C LEU A 131 -5.53 9.03 -3.96
N GLU A 132 -6.67 8.99 -3.26
CA GLU A 132 -7.28 10.18 -2.66
C GLU A 132 -6.40 10.80 -1.57
N ALA A 133 -5.78 9.98 -0.72
CA ALA A 133 -4.82 10.45 0.28
C ALA A 133 -3.60 11.10 -0.40
N ALA A 134 -3.08 10.46 -1.46
CA ALA A 134 -1.95 10.99 -2.21
C ALA A 134 -2.26 12.33 -2.91
N ALA A 135 -3.44 12.46 -3.50
CA ALA A 135 -3.90 13.69 -4.14
C ALA A 135 -3.97 14.88 -3.16
N GLN A 136 -4.26 14.59 -1.90
CA GLN A 136 -4.37 15.58 -0.82
C GLN A 136 -3.04 15.83 -0.10
N ALA A 137 -1.96 15.17 -0.53
CA ALA A 137 -0.69 15.12 0.18
C ALA A 137 -0.84 14.65 1.65
N ASP A 138 -1.84 13.79 1.91
CA ASP A 138 -2.11 13.23 3.24
C ASP A 138 -1.27 11.95 3.43
N GLY A 139 -0.02 12.14 3.84
CA GLY A 139 0.92 11.05 4.08
C GLY A 139 0.47 10.10 5.19
N ASP A 140 -0.21 10.60 6.23
CA ASP A 140 -0.72 9.78 7.32
C ASP A 140 -1.81 8.81 6.83
N ALA A 141 -2.77 9.31 6.04
CA ALA A 141 -3.81 8.48 5.44
C ALA A 141 -3.26 7.48 4.42
N ALA A 142 -2.34 7.91 3.55
CA ALA A 142 -1.71 7.04 2.56
C ALA A 142 -0.91 5.92 3.22
N CYS A 143 -0.09 6.26 4.22
CA CYS A 143 0.73 5.29 4.95
C CYS A 143 -0.08 4.38 5.88
N ALA A 144 -1.29 4.78 6.29
CA ALA A 144 -2.17 3.89 7.04
C ALA A 144 -2.64 2.67 6.22
N LEU A 145 -2.51 2.73 4.89
CA LEU A 145 -2.89 1.67 3.94
C LEU A 145 -1.72 0.74 3.58
N VAL A 146 -0.55 0.93 4.18
CA VAL A 146 0.67 0.16 3.88
C VAL A 146 0.92 -0.91 4.95
N MET A 147 1.30 -2.10 4.50
CA MET A 147 1.72 -3.22 5.32
C MET A 147 3.20 -3.10 5.71
N ASN A 148 3.54 -3.43 6.96
CA ASN A 148 4.94 -3.54 7.37
C ASN A 148 5.52 -4.91 6.94
N PRO A 149 6.52 -4.96 6.06
CA PRO A 149 7.07 -6.22 5.55
C PRO A 149 7.90 -6.98 6.60
N ALA A 150 8.27 -6.35 7.71
CA ALA A 150 9.01 -7.00 8.79
C ALA A 150 8.09 -7.70 9.81
N THR A 151 6.82 -7.27 9.90
CA THR A 151 5.88 -7.77 10.92
C THR A 151 4.62 -8.39 10.34
N ASP A 152 4.41 -8.31 9.02
CA ASP A 152 3.19 -8.74 8.33
C ASP A 152 1.93 -8.12 8.98
N ALA A 153 2.05 -6.88 9.44
CA ALA A 153 0.99 -6.14 10.11
C ALA A 153 0.96 -4.68 9.62
N PRO A 154 -0.20 -4.00 9.66
CA PRO A 154 -0.29 -2.59 9.28
C PRO A 154 0.72 -1.73 10.05
N LEU A 155 1.18 -0.64 9.44
CA LEU A 155 2.16 0.24 10.09
C LEU A 155 1.66 0.74 11.45
N GLY A 156 2.51 0.59 12.47
CA GLY A 156 2.31 1.20 13.77
C GLY A 156 2.45 2.72 13.71
N ASP A 157 2.04 3.41 14.77
CA ASP A 157 2.05 4.90 14.80
C ASP A 157 3.43 5.50 14.51
N ALA A 158 4.50 4.87 15.01
CA ALA A 158 5.86 5.37 14.83
C ALA A 158 6.34 5.21 13.37
N GLU A 159 6.13 4.03 12.80
CA GLU A 159 6.50 3.71 11.42
C GLU A 159 5.64 4.49 10.41
N ARG A 160 4.35 4.64 10.69
CA ARG A 160 3.45 5.49 9.89
C ARG A 160 3.89 6.94 9.91
N GLY A 161 4.28 7.49 11.06
CA GLY A 161 4.80 8.85 11.13
C GLY A 161 6.08 9.06 10.31
N ALA A 162 6.98 8.06 10.29
CA ALA A 162 8.17 8.10 9.44
C ALA A 162 7.83 7.97 7.94
N CYS A 163 6.87 7.12 7.60
CA CYS A 163 6.36 6.97 6.23
C CYS A 163 5.70 8.27 5.74
N ALA A 164 4.83 8.88 6.55
CA ALA A 164 4.11 10.11 6.22
C ALA A 164 5.09 11.26 5.96
N GLN A 165 6.13 11.40 6.80
CA GLN A 165 7.17 12.40 6.58
C GLN A 165 7.86 12.24 5.21
N GLY A 166 8.25 11.01 4.86
CA GLY A 166 8.88 10.75 3.56
C GLY A 166 7.91 10.93 2.38
N PHE A 167 6.61 10.69 2.61
CA PHE A 167 5.57 10.93 1.62
C PHE A 167 5.41 12.43 1.33
N GLU A 168 5.35 13.25 2.36
CA GLU A 168 5.24 14.71 2.26
C GLU A 168 6.45 15.32 1.54
N GLU A 169 7.67 14.92 1.92
CA GLU A 169 8.90 15.38 1.24
C GLU A 169 8.86 15.06 -0.27
N ARG A 170 8.43 13.85 -0.64
CA ARG A 170 8.31 13.45 -2.06
C ARG A 170 7.18 14.20 -2.76
N ALA A 171 6.06 14.47 -2.08
CA ALA A 171 4.95 15.24 -2.62
C ALA A 171 5.36 16.71 -2.87
N GLU A 172 6.26 17.28 -2.07
CA GLU A 172 6.82 18.61 -2.34
C GLU A 172 7.78 18.62 -3.54
N GLU A 173 8.56 17.56 -3.74
CA GLU A 173 9.54 17.46 -4.83
C GLU A 173 8.93 17.08 -6.18
N GLN A 174 7.95 16.16 -6.17
CA GLN A 174 7.41 15.50 -7.37
C GLN A 174 5.88 15.47 -7.36
N GLY A 175 5.26 16.42 -6.66
CA GLY A 175 3.82 16.47 -6.39
C GLY A 175 2.97 16.01 -7.56
N VAL A 176 2.05 15.09 -7.27
CA VAL A 176 1.09 14.61 -8.25
C VAL A 176 0.13 15.76 -8.56
N ASP A 177 -0.02 16.09 -9.85
CA ASP A 177 -0.96 17.12 -10.27
C ASP A 177 -2.38 16.70 -9.84
N PRO A 178 -3.09 17.48 -9.01
CA PRO A 178 -4.43 17.11 -8.57
C PRO A 178 -5.41 16.96 -9.74
N ALA A 179 -5.16 17.61 -10.87
CA ALA A 179 -5.98 17.46 -12.08
C ALA A 179 -5.89 16.05 -12.71
N ILE A 180 -4.91 15.22 -12.35
CA ILE A 180 -4.84 13.80 -12.76
C ILE A 180 -5.96 12.99 -12.09
N PHE A 181 -6.36 13.35 -10.88
CA PHE A 181 -7.40 12.62 -10.15
C PHE A 181 -8.81 12.95 -10.64
N ASP A 182 -9.04 14.13 -11.23
CA ASP A 182 -10.30 14.46 -11.92
C ASP A 182 -10.59 13.54 -13.11
N VAL A 183 -9.57 12.81 -13.59
CA VAL A 183 -9.67 11.90 -14.75
C VAL A 183 -9.70 10.43 -14.35
N ILE A 184 -9.32 10.10 -13.11
CA ILE A 184 -9.26 8.72 -12.61
C ILE A 184 -10.50 8.46 -11.75
N ASP A 185 -11.52 7.88 -12.37
CA ASP A 185 -12.67 7.38 -11.64
C ASP A 185 -12.34 6.04 -10.98
N ARG A 186 -12.96 5.74 -9.83
CA ARG A 186 -12.90 4.42 -9.18
C ARG A 186 -13.17 3.25 -10.14
N SER A 187 -14.06 3.45 -11.11
CA SER A 187 -14.42 2.43 -12.12
C SER A 187 -13.30 2.09 -13.11
N MET A 188 -12.22 2.88 -13.15
CA MET A 188 -11.04 2.62 -13.99
C MET A 188 -9.99 1.74 -13.29
N ILE A 189 -10.19 1.46 -12.01
CA ILE A 189 -9.31 0.67 -11.16
C ILE A 189 -9.94 -0.72 -11.01
N GLU A 190 -9.20 -1.75 -11.43
CA GLU A 190 -9.64 -3.13 -11.35
C GLU A 190 -8.64 -3.94 -10.53
N GLY A 191 -9.11 -4.61 -9.47
CA GLY A 191 -8.32 -5.59 -8.73
C GLY A 191 -8.12 -6.86 -9.54
N VAL A 192 -6.94 -7.44 -9.49
CA VAL A 192 -6.58 -8.65 -10.23
C VAL A 192 -5.99 -9.69 -9.27
N ASP A 193 -6.46 -10.93 -9.36
CA ASP A 193 -5.89 -12.03 -8.58
C ASP A 193 -4.55 -12.50 -9.18
N ASN A 194 -3.50 -12.49 -8.35
CA ASN A 194 -2.17 -12.97 -8.75
C ASN A 194 -2.04 -14.51 -8.66
N GLY A 195 -2.98 -15.20 -8.02
CA GLY A 195 -3.03 -16.65 -7.87
C GLY A 195 -2.14 -17.22 -6.76
N ASP A 196 -1.59 -16.36 -5.91
CA ASP A 196 -0.78 -16.71 -4.74
C ASP A 196 -1.39 -16.22 -3.42
N GLY A 197 -2.65 -15.76 -3.45
CA GLY A 197 -3.34 -15.14 -2.33
C GLY A 197 -3.08 -13.64 -2.19
N THR A 198 -2.37 -13.03 -3.14
CA THR A 198 -2.22 -11.57 -3.24
C THR A 198 -3.04 -11.01 -4.40
N ALA A 199 -3.33 -9.71 -4.34
CA ALA A 199 -4.01 -9.01 -5.42
C ALA A 199 -3.11 -7.94 -6.03
N GLY A 200 -3.20 -7.74 -7.34
CA GLY A 200 -2.64 -6.58 -8.03
C GLY A 200 -3.72 -5.56 -8.36
N ILE A 201 -3.29 -4.40 -8.85
CA ILE A 201 -4.18 -3.38 -9.45
C ILE A 201 -3.86 -3.24 -10.93
N THR A 202 -4.90 -3.12 -11.73
CA THR A 202 -4.79 -2.61 -13.10
C THR A 202 -5.56 -1.31 -13.27
N MET A 203 -5.00 -0.39 -14.03
CA MET A 203 -5.62 0.88 -14.40
C MET A 203 -5.64 0.98 -15.92
N LEU A 204 -6.83 1.16 -16.50
CA LEU A 204 -7.01 1.23 -17.96
C LEU A 204 -6.42 0.01 -18.72
N GLY A 205 -6.37 -1.15 -18.06
CA GLY A 205 -5.78 -2.39 -18.58
C GLY A 205 -4.26 -2.46 -18.53
N GLU A 206 -3.60 -1.48 -17.90
CA GLU A 206 -2.16 -1.50 -17.59
C GLU A 206 -1.93 -1.88 -16.14
N ASP A 207 -0.81 -2.55 -15.87
CA ASP A 207 -0.41 -2.95 -14.52
C ASP A 207 -0.07 -1.71 -13.68
N GLY A 208 -0.66 -1.62 -12.49
CA GLY A 208 -0.48 -0.51 -11.56
C GLY A 208 0.80 -0.61 -10.73
N GLY A 209 1.48 -1.77 -10.72
CA GLY A 209 2.73 -1.99 -10.01
C GLY A 209 2.60 -2.08 -8.49
N PHE A 210 1.38 -2.24 -7.96
CA PHE A 210 1.13 -2.41 -6.53
C PHE A 210 0.57 -3.80 -6.24
N THR A 211 1.14 -4.44 -5.24
CA THR A 211 0.68 -5.70 -4.67
C THR A 211 -0.07 -5.42 -3.38
N PHE A 212 -1.19 -6.08 -3.19
CA PHE A 212 -2.03 -6.02 -2.00
C PHE A 212 -2.01 -7.37 -1.29
N VAL A 213 -1.92 -7.30 0.04
CA VAL A 213 -1.95 -8.46 0.95
C VAL A 213 -3.05 -8.26 1.98
N GLU A 214 -3.76 -9.33 2.31
CA GLU A 214 -4.78 -9.34 3.36
C GLU A 214 -4.11 -9.51 4.73
N ALA A 215 -4.46 -8.65 5.69
CA ALA A 215 -3.97 -8.76 7.07
C ALA A 215 -4.86 -9.68 7.93
N ASP A 216 -4.42 -9.96 9.16
CA ASP A 216 -5.19 -10.73 10.15
C ASP A 216 -6.55 -10.09 10.52
N ASP A 217 -6.76 -8.81 10.24
CA ASP A 217 -8.02 -8.09 10.46
C ASP A 217 -9.01 -8.21 9.29
N GLY A 218 -8.63 -8.92 8.22
CA GLY A 218 -9.43 -9.12 7.02
C GLY A 218 -9.50 -7.88 6.13
N GLN A 219 -8.54 -6.96 6.24
CA GLN A 219 -8.43 -5.79 5.38
C GLN A 219 -7.21 -5.92 4.45
N TRP A 220 -7.33 -5.32 3.26
CA TRP A 220 -6.29 -5.31 2.24
C TRP A 220 -5.38 -4.10 2.41
N TYR A 221 -4.06 -4.33 2.36
CA TYR A 221 -3.03 -3.31 2.49
C TYR A 221 -2.03 -3.43 1.35
N ILE A 222 -1.44 -2.31 0.94
CA ILE A 222 -0.33 -2.29 -0.03
C ILE A 222 0.88 -2.97 0.61
N ASP A 223 1.51 -3.91 -0.10
CA ASP A 223 2.71 -4.57 0.38
C ASP A 223 3.85 -3.56 0.51
N GLY A 224 4.35 -3.38 1.73
CA GLY A 224 5.48 -2.48 2.01
C GLY A 224 6.76 -2.86 1.26
N ASN A 225 6.87 -4.10 0.77
CA ASN A 225 8.00 -4.52 -0.08
C ASN A 225 8.04 -3.78 -1.43
N ASP A 226 6.92 -3.24 -1.91
CA ASP A 226 6.87 -2.47 -3.16
C ASP A 226 7.59 -1.11 -3.04
N PHE A 227 7.92 -0.67 -1.82
CA PHE A 227 8.57 0.63 -1.55
C PHE A 227 10.04 0.52 -1.13
N LEU A 228 10.63 -0.68 -1.09
CA LEU A 228 12.02 -0.94 -0.70
C LEU A 228 12.97 -1.03 -1.91
#